data_AF-A0A7C3E2E8-F1
#
_entry.id   AF-A0A7C3E2E8-F1
#
_cell.length_a   1.000
_cell.length_b   1.000
_cell.length_c   1.000
_cell.angle_alpha   90.00
_cell.angle_beta   90.00
_cell.angle_gamma   90.00
#
_symmetry.space_group_name_H-M   'P 1'
#
loop_
_entity.id
_entity.type
_entity.pdbx_description
1 polymer ?
#
loop_
_entity_poly.entity_id
_entity_poly.type
_entity_poly.pdbx_seq_one_letter_code
_entity_poly.pdbx_strand_id
1 'polypeptide(L)'
;MGMEPAYAELTRIVESADTAALAERFRNAQPFRHIVIDNVLPPDLLARVMAQYPGPDADLWYMFRAGTENRKLQSTRFDDVGPDLRALLDFANAPPFLRFLEQVTGIEALLGDAEYKGGGLHQTLPGGHLSMHVDYNFHPTEHWDRRLNAIFYLNPEWRDEWAGHLELWDPENTHCV
;
A
#
# COMPACT_ATOMS: atom_id res chain seq x y z
N MET A 1 6.55 -23.18 14.92
CA MET A 1 5.82 -22.93 13.66
C MET A 1 6.74 -22.11 12.79
N GLY A 2 7.18 -22.65 11.65
CA GLY A 2 8.13 -21.96 10.77
C GLY A 2 7.49 -20.71 10.17
N MET A 3 8.28 -19.68 9.93
CA MET A 3 7.85 -18.49 9.19
C MET A 3 7.52 -18.89 7.75
N GLU A 4 6.35 -18.49 7.24
CA GLU A 4 5.94 -18.75 5.85
C GLU A 4 7.02 -18.25 4.88
N PRO A 5 7.36 -19.02 3.81
CA PRO A 5 8.46 -18.67 2.90
C PRO A 5 8.39 -17.25 2.33
N ALA A 6 7.19 -16.79 1.96
CA ALA A 6 6.95 -15.46 1.44
C ALA A 6 7.25 -14.36 2.47
N TYR A 7 6.83 -14.54 3.73
CA TYR A 7 7.10 -13.58 4.79
C TYR A 7 8.62 -13.46 5.04
N ALA A 8 9.34 -14.59 5.01
CA ALA A 8 10.80 -14.63 5.14
C ALA A 8 11.50 -13.89 3.99
N GLU A 9 10.99 -14.04 2.78
CA GLU A 9 11.45 -13.33 1.59
C GLU A 9 11.23 -11.82 1.70
N LEU A 10 10.01 -11.39 2.07
CA LEU A 10 9.65 -9.98 2.33
C LEU A 10 10.53 -9.33 3.41
N THR A 11 10.79 -10.06 4.49
CA THR A 11 11.68 -9.59 5.57
C THR A 11 13.10 -9.34 5.05
N ARG A 12 13.66 -10.26 4.26
CA ARG A 12 14.99 -10.07 3.68
C ARG A 12 15.06 -8.89 2.71
N ILE A 13 14.00 -8.63 1.95
CA ILE A 13 13.94 -7.50 1.02
C ILE A 13 14.18 -6.19 1.76
N VAL A 14 13.42 -5.94 2.84
CA VAL A 14 13.56 -4.68 3.59
C VAL A 14 14.84 -4.62 4.43
N GLU A 15 15.31 -5.75 4.96
CA GLU A 15 16.57 -5.81 5.71
C GLU A 15 17.81 -5.58 4.83
N SER A 16 17.71 -5.85 3.54
CA SER A 16 18.78 -5.63 2.55
C SER A 16 18.74 -4.26 1.88
N ALA A 17 17.69 -3.47 2.13
CA ALA A 17 17.50 -2.18 1.47
C ALA A 17 18.52 -1.13 1.95
N ASP A 18 19.00 -0.28 1.03
CA ASP A 18 19.78 0.90 1.37
C ASP A 18 18.86 2.00 1.93
N THR A 19 18.55 1.89 3.22
CA THR A 19 17.63 2.81 3.90
C THR A 19 18.17 4.24 3.97
N ALA A 20 19.49 4.45 3.90
CA ALA A 20 20.07 5.78 3.87
C ALA A 20 19.77 6.51 2.55
N ALA A 21 19.98 5.82 1.42
CA ALA A 21 19.62 6.36 0.10
C ALA A 21 18.10 6.58 -0.04
N LEU A 22 17.28 5.66 0.47
CA LEU A 22 15.83 5.81 0.48
C LEU A 22 15.37 6.98 1.36
N ALA A 23 16.00 7.19 2.52
CA ALA A 23 15.68 8.31 3.40
C ALA A 23 16.01 9.66 2.76
N GLU A 24 17.09 9.75 1.99
CA GLU A 24 17.41 10.95 1.22
C GLU A 24 16.33 11.25 0.18
N ARG A 25 15.92 10.24 -0.59
CA ARG A 25 14.83 10.35 -1.57
C ARG A 25 13.53 10.78 -0.89
N PHE A 26 13.17 10.17 0.24
CA PHE A 26 11.98 10.50 1.01
C PHE A 26 11.95 11.97 1.43
N ARG A 27 13.05 12.45 2.01
CA ARG A 27 13.14 13.82 2.54
C ARG A 27 13.06 14.87 1.45
N ASN A 28 13.63 14.58 0.27
CA ASN A 28 13.81 15.57 -0.79
C ASN A 28 12.67 15.57 -1.82
N ALA A 29 11.82 14.54 -1.83
CA ALA A 29 10.72 14.44 -2.76
C ALA A 29 9.71 15.60 -2.61
N GLN A 30 9.13 16.00 -3.74
CA GLN A 30 8.12 17.05 -3.89
C GLN A 30 6.84 16.44 -4.47
N PRO A 31 5.64 16.94 -4.15
CA PRO A 31 5.33 18.19 -3.45
C PRO A 31 5.37 18.08 -1.91
N PHE A 32 5.53 16.87 -1.39
CA PHE A 32 5.77 16.57 0.02
C PHE A 32 6.63 15.32 0.14
N ARG A 33 7.10 15.03 1.36
CA ARG A 33 7.96 13.87 1.64
C ARG A 33 7.24 12.56 1.28
N HIS A 34 7.76 11.85 0.29
CA HIS A 34 7.26 10.55 -0.16
C HIS A 34 8.39 9.77 -0.85
N ILE A 35 8.21 8.47 -1.05
CA ILE A 35 9.06 7.68 -1.96
C ILE A 35 8.22 6.79 -2.84
N VAL A 36 8.77 6.48 -4.01
CA VAL A 36 8.33 5.37 -4.87
C VAL A 36 9.51 4.41 -4.98
N ILE A 37 9.28 3.12 -4.71
CA ILE A 37 10.29 2.08 -4.92
C ILE A 37 9.73 1.09 -5.93
N ASP A 38 10.38 1.02 -7.09
CA ASP A 38 9.99 0.09 -8.14
C ASP A 38 10.55 -1.31 -7.87
N ASN A 39 9.84 -2.33 -8.36
CA ASN A 39 10.27 -3.73 -8.34
C ASN A 39 10.61 -4.27 -6.94
N VAL A 40 9.87 -3.84 -5.92
CA VAL A 40 10.06 -4.29 -4.52
C VAL A 40 9.79 -5.78 -4.35
N LEU A 41 8.84 -6.34 -5.10
CA LEU A 41 8.54 -7.77 -5.08
C LEU A 41 9.29 -8.47 -6.23
N PRO A 42 10.09 -9.51 -5.95
CA PRO A 42 10.65 -10.37 -6.99
C PRO A 42 9.53 -10.91 -7.89
N PRO A 43 9.76 -11.07 -9.21
CA PRO A 43 8.73 -11.50 -10.15
C PRO A 43 8.00 -12.79 -9.74
N ASP A 44 8.73 -13.77 -9.20
CA ASP A 44 8.15 -15.03 -8.75
C ASP A 44 7.23 -14.85 -7.53
N LEU A 45 7.58 -13.97 -6.59
CA LEU A 45 6.73 -13.66 -5.43
C LEU A 45 5.50 -12.86 -5.88
N LEU A 46 5.68 -11.86 -6.74
CA LEU A 46 4.57 -11.10 -7.31
C LEU A 46 3.57 -12.03 -8.03
N ALA A 47 4.05 -12.97 -8.85
CA ALA A 47 3.21 -13.92 -9.56
C ALA A 47 2.38 -14.81 -8.60
N ARG A 48 2.99 -15.31 -7.51
CA ARG A 48 2.28 -16.09 -6.50
C ARG A 48 1.23 -15.27 -5.74
N VAL A 49 1.58 -14.06 -5.33
CA VAL A 49 0.65 -13.12 -4.68
C VAL A 49 -0.53 -12.80 -5.60
N MET A 50 -0.25 -12.51 -6.88
CA MET A 50 -1.29 -12.18 -7.87
C MET A 50 -2.21 -13.35 -8.20
N ALA A 51 -1.69 -14.58 -8.23
CA ALA A 51 -2.52 -15.78 -8.41
C ALA A 51 -3.53 -15.99 -7.26
N GLN A 52 -3.31 -15.35 -6.11
CA GLN A 52 -4.15 -15.41 -4.93
C GLN A 52 -4.98 -14.13 -4.74
N TYR A 53 -4.77 -13.09 -5.56
CA TYR A 53 -5.48 -11.84 -5.46
C TYR A 53 -6.93 -12.01 -5.96
N PRO A 54 -7.95 -11.61 -5.19
CA PRO A 54 -9.32 -11.87 -5.59
C PRO A 54 -9.74 -11.13 -6.86
N GLY A 55 -10.52 -11.80 -7.71
CA GLY A 55 -11.15 -11.17 -8.87
C GLY A 55 -12.21 -10.14 -8.45
N PRO A 56 -12.61 -9.23 -9.36
CA PRO A 56 -13.51 -8.11 -9.04
C PRO A 56 -14.93 -8.53 -8.63
N ASP A 57 -15.35 -9.75 -8.98
CA ASP A 57 -16.66 -10.31 -8.67
C ASP A 57 -16.70 -11.09 -7.34
N ALA A 58 -15.59 -11.09 -6.57
CA ALA A 58 -15.53 -11.82 -5.31
C ALA A 58 -16.39 -11.16 -4.21
N ASP A 59 -17.00 -11.98 -3.35
CA ASP A 59 -17.93 -11.55 -2.29
C ASP A 59 -17.27 -10.77 -1.13
N LEU A 60 -15.96 -10.60 -1.16
CA LEU A 60 -15.20 -9.82 -0.16
C LEU A 60 -15.19 -8.33 -0.38
N TRP A 61 -15.58 -7.89 -1.56
CA TRP A 61 -15.48 -6.49 -1.90
C TRP A 61 -16.63 -5.67 -1.33
N TYR A 62 -16.27 -4.59 -0.66
CA TYR A 62 -17.13 -3.43 -0.54
C TYR A 62 -16.88 -2.50 -1.73
N MET A 63 -17.93 -2.15 -2.48
CA MET A 63 -17.82 -1.23 -3.62
C MET A 63 -18.27 0.18 -3.24
N PHE A 64 -17.36 1.14 -3.36
CA PHE A 64 -17.68 2.56 -3.27
C PHE A 64 -18.38 3.04 -4.55
N ARG A 65 -19.44 3.82 -4.34
CA ARG A 65 -20.31 4.38 -5.40
C ARG A 65 -20.54 5.89 -5.22
N ALA A 66 -19.74 6.53 -4.38
CA ALA A 66 -19.84 7.95 -4.10
C ALA A 66 -19.18 8.77 -5.22
N GLY A 67 -19.55 10.04 -5.34
CA GLY A 67 -18.93 10.92 -6.34
C GLY A 67 -17.42 11.12 -6.15
N THR A 68 -16.92 11.00 -4.92
CA THR A 68 -15.48 11.09 -4.60
C THR A 68 -14.75 9.76 -4.75
N GLU A 69 -15.47 8.65 -4.68
CA GLU A 69 -14.94 7.29 -4.75
C GLU A 69 -15.94 6.42 -5.52
N ASN A 70 -15.65 6.20 -6.79
CA ASN A 70 -16.56 5.49 -7.68
C ASN A 70 -15.90 4.24 -8.24
N ARG A 71 -16.63 3.12 -8.24
CA ARG A 71 -16.18 1.82 -8.78
C ARG A 71 -14.82 1.37 -8.20
N LYS A 72 -14.55 1.79 -6.97
CA LYS A 72 -13.42 1.34 -6.14
C LYS A 72 -13.91 0.21 -5.25
N LEU A 73 -13.22 -0.92 -5.29
CA LEU A 73 -13.40 -2.07 -4.42
C LEU A 73 -12.39 -1.98 -3.28
N GLN A 74 -12.84 -2.25 -2.06
CA GLN A 74 -11.98 -2.38 -0.89
C GLN A 74 -12.38 -3.61 -0.08
N SER A 75 -11.42 -4.25 0.56
CA SER A 75 -11.70 -5.24 1.59
C SER A 75 -10.64 -5.27 2.67
N THR A 76 -11.10 -5.42 3.91
CA THR A 76 -10.27 -5.75 5.07
C THR A 76 -10.46 -7.21 5.50
N ARG A 77 -11.20 -8.01 4.72
CA ARG A 77 -11.45 -9.43 5.00
C ARG A 77 -10.39 -10.28 4.31
N PHE A 78 -9.58 -10.96 5.10
CA PHE A 78 -8.44 -11.75 4.59
C PHE A 78 -8.49 -13.22 4.98
N ASP A 79 -9.59 -13.69 5.55
CA ASP A 79 -9.66 -15.06 6.11
C ASP A 79 -9.51 -16.13 5.03
N ASP A 80 -9.97 -15.85 3.80
CA ASP A 80 -10.00 -16.79 2.68
C ASP A 80 -8.95 -16.48 1.60
N VAL A 81 -7.98 -15.59 1.86
CA VAL A 81 -6.91 -15.31 0.89
C VAL A 81 -5.82 -16.37 0.97
N GLY A 82 -5.12 -16.60 -0.15
CA GLY A 82 -4.02 -17.56 -0.20
C GLY A 82 -2.82 -17.16 0.68
N PRO A 83 -1.90 -18.10 0.95
CA PRO A 83 -0.82 -17.92 1.92
C PRO A 83 0.21 -16.84 1.56
N ASP A 84 0.57 -16.67 0.27
CA ASP A 84 1.53 -15.62 -0.14
C ASP A 84 0.90 -14.22 -0.03
N LEU A 85 -0.37 -14.07 -0.43
CA LEU A 85 -1.08 -12.81 -0.25
C LEU A 85 -1.30 -12.51 1.24
N ARG A 86 -1.65 -13.52 2.03
CA ARG A 86 -1.76 -13.39 3.49
C ARG A 86 -0.43 -12.95 4.11
N ALA A 87 0.68 -13.55 3.68
CA ALA A 87 2.01 -13.18 4.15
C ALA A 87 2.37 -11.74 3.81
N LEU A 88 2.02 -11.23 2.62
CA LEU A 88 2.24 -9.84 2.25
C LEU A 88 1.42 -8.88 3.13
N LEU A 89 0.15 -9.20 3.35
CA LEU A 89 -0.71 -8.43 4.26
C LEU A 89 -0.10 -8.42 5.67
N ASP A 90 0.16 -9.58 6.27
CA ASP A 90 0.75 -9.66 7.60
C ASP A 90 2.06 -8.89 7.72
N PHE A 91 2.92 -9.01 6.72
CA PHE A 91 4.18 -8.29 6.64
C PHE A 91 4.01 -6.77 6.62
N ALA A 92 3.00 -6.24 5.91
CA ALA A 92 2.77 -4.80 5.76
C ALA A 92 2.41 -4.08 7.08
N ASN A 93 2.09 -4.81 8.15
CA ASN A 93 1.90 -4.27 9.50
C ASN A 93 2.87 -4.85 10.53
N ALA A 94 3.84 -5.66 10.10
CA ALA A 94 4.73 -6.38 10.99
C ALA A 94 5.97 -5.57 11.37
N PRO A 95 6.62 -5.89 12.52
CA PRO A 95 7.78 -5.16 13.01
C PRO A 95 8.94 -4.97 12.02
N PRO A 96 9.32 -5.94 11.15
CA PRO A 96 10.38 -5.71 10.17
C PRO A 96 10.05 -4.59 9.19
N PHE A 97 8.81 -4.54 8.68
CA PHE A 97 8.38 -3.50 7.76
C PHE A 97 8.24 -2.15 8.45
N LEU A 98 7.65 -2.13 9.66
CA LEU A 98 7.54 -0.90 10.45
C LEU A 98 8.93 -0.30 10.73
N ARG A 99 9.90 -1.09 11.19
CA ARG A 99 11.28 -0.60 11.39
C ARG A 99 11.93 -0.07 10.13
N PHE A 100 11.69 -0.71 8.99
CA PHE A 100 12.15 -0.20 7.69
C PHE A 100 11.56 1.18 7.40
N LEU A 101 10.25 1.37 7.61
CA LEU A 101 9.60 2.67 7.45
C LEU A 101 10.15 3.71 8.44
N GLU A 102 10.38 3.34 9.71
CA GLU A 102 10.97 4.24 10.71
C GLU A 102 12.37 4.70 10.26
N GLN A 103 13.21 3.79 9.75
CA GLN A 103 14.55 4.11 9.25
C GLN A 103 14.52 5.04 8.03
N VAL A 104 13.60 4.79 7.09
CA VAL A 104 13.48 5.58 5.85
C VAL A 104 12.87 6.96 6.14
N THR A 105 11.86 7.03 7.00
CA THR A 105 11.05 8.25 7.18
C THR A 105 11.50 9.11 8.35
N GLY A 106 12.22 8.52 9.31
CA GLY A 106 12.58 9.15 10.59
C GLY A 106 11.41 9.32 11.56
N ILE A 107 10.24 8.71 11.28
CA ILE A 107 9.10 8.69 12.20
C ILE A 107 9.29 7.52 13.14
N GLU A 108 9.38 7.78 14.45
CA GLU A 108 9.62 6.76 15.46
C GLU A 108 8.32 6.16 16.00
N ALA A 109 8.41 4.95 16.54
CA ALA A 109 7.33 4.22 17.21
C ALA A 109 6.09 4.03 16.33
N LEU A 110 6.31 3.66 15.07
CA LEU A 110 5.21 3.34 14.16
C LEU A 110 4.45 2.11 14.64
N LEU A 111 3.13 2.20 14.59
CA LEU A 111 2.21 1.10 14.89
C LEU A 111 1.56 0.63 13.59
N GLY A 112 1.48 -0.69 13.42
CA GLY A 112 0.68 -1.30 12.37
C GLY A 112 -0.80 -1.29 12.74
N ASP A 113 -1.66 -0.98 11.79
CA ASP A 113 -3.11 -1.07 11.93
C ASP A 113 -3.57 -2.49 11.55
N ALA A 114 -3.79 -3.32 12.57
CA ALA A 114 -4.26 -4.69 12.39
C ALA A 114 -5.70 -4.77 11.81
N GLU A 115 -6.49 -3.70 11.89
CA GLU A 115 -7.86 -3.65 11.35
C GLU A 115 -7.91 -3.08 9.93
N TYR A 116 -6.80 -2.54 9.42
CA TYR A 116 -6.69 -1.95 8.09
C TYR A 116 -7.76 -0.87 7.83
N LYS A 117 -8.02 0.02 8.79
CA LYS A 117 -8.95 1.14 8.62
C LYS A 117 -8.47 2.09 7.51
N GLY A 118 -9.19 2.07 6.39
CA GLY A 118 -8.82 2.80 5.18
C GLY A 118 -7.72 2.14 4.35
N GLY A 119 -7.27 0.94 4.75
CA GLY A 119 -6.28 0.13 4.05
C GLY A 119 -6.88 -1.17 3.50
N GLY A 120 -6.01 -2.17 3.37
CA GLY A 120 -6.37 -3.52 2.94
C GLY A 120 -6.26 -3.70 1.43
N LEU A 121 -7.02 -4.65 0.91
CA LEU A 121 -7.06 -4.94 -0.51
C LEU A 121 -7.86 -3.86 -1.23
N HIS A 122 -7.36 -3.44 -2.40
CA HIS A 122 -8.01 -2.44 -3.23
C HIS A 122 -8.02 -2.86 -4.70
N GLN A 123 -9.08 -2.49 -5.43
CA GLN A 123 -9.12 -2.53 -6.90
C GLN A 123 -9.94 -1.36 -7.42
N THR A 124 -9.46 -0.66 -8.44
CA THR A 124 -10.24 0.37 -9.14
C THR A 124 -10.64 -0.17 -10.50
N LEU A 125 -11.94 -0.32 -10.74
CA LEU A 125 -12.45 -0.87 -12.00
C LEU A 125 -12.44 0.20 -13.10
N PRO A 126 -12.55 -0.18 -14.39
CA PRO A 126 -12.65 0.78 -15.49
C PRO A 126 -13.73 1.83 -15.24
N GLY A 127 -13.40 3.10 -15.44
CA GLY A 127 -14.25 4.26 -15.14
C GLY A 127 -14.36 4.62 -13.64
N GLY A 128 -13.62 3.93 -12.78
CA GLY A 128 -13.50 4.23 -11.37
C GLY A 128 -12.40 5.24 -11.06
N HIS A 129 -12.52 5.89 -9.91
CA HIS A 129 -11.53 6.86 -9.43
C HIS A 129 -11.65 7.05 -7.91
N LEU A 130 -10.59 7.61 -7.34
CA LEU A 130 -10.55 8.25 -6.03
C LEU A 130 -10.17 9.72 -6.28
N SER A 131 -11.10 10.63 -6.01
CA SER A 131 -10.89 12.06 -6.21
C SER A 131 -9.78 12.57 -5.30
N MET A 132 -9.18 13.68 -5.70
CA MET A 132 -8.14 14.34 -4.91
C MET A 132 -8.62 14.66 -3.50
N HIS A 133 -7.79 14.34 -2.52
CA HIS A 133 -8.07 14.52 -1.11
C HIS A 133 -6.76 14.60 -0.32
N VAL A 134 -6.83 15.22 0.86
CA VAL A 134 -5.86 14.99 1.93
C VAL A 134 -6.42 13.84 2.75
N ASP A 135 -5.60 12.82 3.01
CA ASP A 135 -6.06 11.65 3.74
C ASP A 135 -6.39 11.97 5.20
N TYR A 136 -7.23 11.14 5.81
CA TYR A 136 -7.66 11.31 7.19
C TYR A 136 -6.48 11.07 8.15
N ASN A 137 -6.36 11.94 9.15
CA ASN A 137 -5.22 11.91 10.09
C ASN A 137 -5.51 11.16 11.38
N PHE A 138 -6.76 10.77 11.68
CA PHE A 138 -7.13 10.12 12.94
C PHE A 138 -7.69 8.73 12.69
N HIS A 139 -7.20 7.75 13.44
CA HIS A 139 -7.79 6.42 13.45
C HIS A 139 -9.18 6.48 14.12
N PRO A 140 -10.23 5.86 13.54
CA PRO A 140 -11.61 6.09 13.98
C PRO A 140 -11.93 5.50 15.35
N THR A 141 -11.20 4.46 15.77
CA THR A 141 -11.44 3.73 17.03
C THR A 141 -10.25 3.77 17.97
N GLU A 142 -9.06 4.00 17.44
CA GLU A 142 -7.82 4.07 18.19
C GLU A 142 -7.44 5.54 18.24
N HIS A 143 -6.99 6.05 19.37
CA HIS A 143 -6.61 7.47 19.49
C HIS A 143 -5.23 7.75 18.86
N TRP A 144 -5.01 7.23 17.66
CA TRP A 144 -3.74 7.29 16.93
C TRP A 144 -3.83 8.27 15.78
N ASP A 145 -2.70 8.90 15.48
CA ASP A 145 -2.54 9.70 14.27
C ASP A 145 -2.04 8.82 13.13
N ARG A 146 -2.70 8.87 11.96
CA ARG A 146 -2.15 8.28 10.74
C ARG A 146 -0.89 9.04 10.35
N ARG A 147 0.24 8.35 10.33
CA ARG A 147 1.56 8.95 10.05
C ARG A 147 2.04 8.72 8.62
N LEU A 148 1.69 7.58 8.03
CA LEU A 148 2.14 7.15 6.71
C LEU A 148 1.03 6.38 6.00
N ASN A 149 1.04 6.47 4.67
CA ASN A 149 0.32 5.57 3.77
C ASN A 149 1.35 4.78 2.95
N ALA A 150 1.19 3.46 2.91
CA ALA A 150 1.98 2.58 2.07
C ALA A 150 1.04 1.90 1.06
N ILE A 151 1.33 2.07 -0.23
CA ILE A 151 0.53 1.51 -1.32
C ILE A 151 1.42 0.54 -2.10
N PHE A 152 1.00 -0.72 -2.16
CA PHE A 152 1.63 -1.74 -2.98
C PHE A 152 0.85 -1.90 -4.28
N TYR A 153 1.46 -1.47 -5.39
CA TYR A 153 0.90 -1.70 -6.72
C TYR A 153 1.27 -3.11 -7.18
N LEU A 154 0.27 -3.96 -7.36
CA LEU A 154 0.43 -5.35 -7.78
C LEU A 154 0.01 -5.52 -9.25
N ASN A 155 0.44 -4.59 -10.10
CA ASN A 155 0.10 -4.56 -11.52
C ASN A 155 1.33 -5.02 -12.32
N PRO A 156 1.45 -6.31 -12.69
CA PRO A 156 2.61 -6.81 -13.43
C PRO A 156 2.73 -6.17 -14.82
N GLU A 157 1.61 -5.72 -15.36
CA GLU A 157 1.53 -4.91 -16.57
C GLU A 157 0.77 -3.62 -16.26
N TRP A 158 1.23 -2.52 -16.83
CA TRP A 158 0.50 -1.26 -16.84
C TRP A 158 0.60 -0.62 -18.21
N ARG A 159 -0.53 -0.17 -18.74
CA ARG A 159 -0.56 0.60 -19.98
C ARG A 159 -1.05 2.00 -19.66
N ASP A 160 -0.34 2.99 -20.18
CA ASP A 160 -0.67 4.42 -19.98
C ASP A 160 -2.12 4.75 -20.37
N GLU A 161 -2.64 4.10 -21.42
CA GLU A 161 -4.03 4.24 -21.88
C GLU A 161 -5.09 3.80 -20.85
N TRP A 162 -4.71 3.07 -19.80
CA TRP A 162 -5.61 2.70 -18.70
C TRP A 162 -5.80 3.83 -17.69
N ALA A 163 -5.01 4.91 -17.78
CA ALA A 163 -4.94 5.99 -16.81
C ALA A 163 -4.68 5.43 -15.40
N GLY A 164 -5.35 5.92 -14.35
CA GLY A 164 -5.28 5.36 -13.00
C GLY A 164 -3.95 5.63 -12.26
N HIS A 165 -3.19 6.62 -12.72
CA HIS A 165 -1.93 7.03 -12.11
C HIS A 165 -2.15 7.55 -10.69
N LEU A 166 -1.13 7.38 -9.85
CA LEU A 166 -1.02 8.18 -8.63
C LEU A 166 -0.64 9.60 -9.05
N GLU A 167 -1.47 10.56 -8.67
CA GLU A 167 -1.18 11.98 -8.86
C GLU A 167 -0.87 12.62 -7.50
N LEU A 168 0.25 13.32 -7.42
CA LEU A 168 0.63 14.13 -6.27
C LEU A 168 0.57 15.60 -6.68
N TRP A 169 -0.25 16.38 -5.99
CA TRP A 169 -0.54 17.76 -6.38
C TRP A 169 0.18 18.76 -5.46
N ASP A 170 0.48 19.93 -6.01
CA ASP A 170 1.03 21.04 -5.25
C ASP A 170 0.11 21.49 -4.09
N PRO A 171 0.62 22.18 -3.07
CA PRO A 171 -0.18 22.61 -1.91
C PRO A 171 -1.38 23.50 -2.29
N GLU A 172 -1.26 24.24 -3.40
CA GLU A 172 -2.31 25.11 -3.92
C GLU A 172 -3.35 24.39 -4.79
N ASN A 173 -3.15 23.10 -5.09
CA ASN A 173 -4.01 22.29 -5.95
C ASN A 173 -4.25 22.93 -7.34
N THR A 174 -3.16 23.34 -7.97
CA THR A 174 -3.17 23.96 -9.30
C THR A 174 -2.58 23.05 -10.38
N HIS A 175 -1.65 22.17 -10.04
CA HIS A 175 -1.06 21.21 -10.98
C HIS A 175 -0.52 19.95 -10.27
N CYS A 176 -0.51 18.83 -11.02
CA CYS A 176 0.18 17.61 -10.61
C CYS A 176 1.71 17.80 -10.78
N VAL A 177 2.47 17.30 -9.82
CA VAL A 177 3.95 17.37 -9.73
C VAL A 177 4.56 16.00 -10.01
#